data_AF-A0A1Q3QH01-F1
#
_entry.id   AF-A0A1Q3QH01-F1
#
_cell.length_a   1.000
_cell.length_b   1.000
_cell.length_c   1.000
_cell.angle_alpha   90.00
_cell.angle_beta   90.00
_cell.angle_gamma   90.00
#
_symmetry.space_group_name_H-M   'P 1'
#
loop_
_entity.id
_entity.type
_entity.pdbx_description
1 polymer ?
#
loop_
_entity_poly.entity_id
_entity_poly.type
_entity_poly.pdbx_seq_one_letter_code
_entity_poly.pdbx_strand_id
1 'polypeptide(L)'
;MIDLDKLTAELNSKSGIYFDDFFNIKEVRKTSRMITYRNEGTSLALNRFDTPQEKVKVLKWFDDYWIFLELRGISNINETIKKLENHINISLCVFQGETSDEDKYQLFRAEWDDFCNPDEIHSQPHWHITSSQALEKTFVSYAIGFDKKDFVDLLENEKQRVFDVKKIHFAMNGNWSNSETNIHKIDSEEKVLKWWFGILNHIRTELDK
;
A
#
# COMPACT_ATOMS: atom_id res chain seq x y z
N MET A 1 -12.59 16.50 12.13
CA MET A 1 -11.40 15.75 12.59
C MET A 1 -11.82 14.31 12.52
N ILE A 2 -11.08 13.49 11.77
CA ILE A 2 -11.44 12.09 11.63
C ILE A 2 -11.21 11.37 12.94
N ASP A 3 -12.23 10.63 13.36
CA ASP A 3 -12.15 9.72 14.49
C ASP A 3 -11.59 8.37 14.00
N LEU A 4 -10.33 8.08 14.33
CA LEU A 4 -9.66 6.85 13.91
C LEU A 4 -10.24 5.60 14.57
N ASP A 5 -10.73 5.69 15.81
CA ASP A 5 -11.36 4.56 16.48
C ASP A 5 -12.68 4.21 15.76
N LYS A 6 -13.46 5.23 15.40
CA LYS A 6 -14.66 5.05 14.59
C LYS A 6 -14.34 4.50 13.20
N LEU A 7 -13.35 5.08 12.50
CA LEU A 7 -12.96 4.65 11.16
C LEU A 7 -12.51 3.18 11.15
N THR A 8 -11.67 2.79 12.11
CA THR A 8 -11.19 1.40 12.23
C THR A 8 -12.29 0.43 12.56
N ALA A 9 -13.24 0.79 13.43
CA ALA A 9 -14.44 -0.01 13.69
C ALA A 9 -15.30 -0.20 12.43
N GLU A 10 -15.49 0.85 11.63
CA GLU A 10 -16.22 0.75 10.37
C GLU A 10 -15.48 -0.11 9.33
N LEU A 11 -14.16 0.03 9.21
CA LEU A 11 -13.34 -0.82 8.34
C LEU A 11 -13.45 -2.28 8.75
N ASN A 12 -13.31 -2.61 10.04
CA ASN A 12 -13.41 -3.98 10.54
C ASN A 12 -14.79 -4.60 10.28
N SER A 13 -15.86 -3.84 10.53
CA SER A 13 -17.24 -4.34 10.36
C SER A 13 -17.63 -4.56 8.90
N LYS A 14 -17.07 -3.80 7.95
CA LYS A 14 -17.51 -3.80 6.55
C LYS A 14 -16.53 -4.50 5.59
N SER A 15 -15.26 -4.65 5.96
CA SER A 15 -14.25 -5.17 5.03
C SER A 15 -14.29 -6.69 4.87
N GLY A 16 -14.87 -7.44 5.82
CA GLY A 16 -14.86 -8.91 5.79
C GLY A 16 -15.38 -9.53 4.49
N ILE A 17 -16.29 -8.86 3.77
CA ILE A 17 -16.83 -9.37 2.49
C ILE A 17 -15.81 -9.36 1.34
N TYR A 18 -14.69 -8.67 1.48
CA TYR A 18 -13.66 -8.52 0.44
C TYR A 18 -12.51 -9.53 0.58
N PHE A 19 -12.48 -10.32 1.65
CA PHE A 19 -11.41 -11.24 1.98
C PHE A 19 -11.98 -12.66 2.13
N ASP A 20 -11.22 -13.65 1.66
CA ASP A 20 -11.60 -15.05 1.85
C ASP A 20 -11.45 -15.51 3.32
N ASP A 21 -10.61 -14.79 4.07
CA ASP A 21 -10.34 -15.02 5.50
C ASP A 21 -10.81 -13.83 6.37
N PHE A 22 -10.54 -13.88 7.67
CA PHE A 22 -10.89 -12.79 8.58
C PHE A 22 -10.13 -11.50 8.22
N PHE A 23 -10.85 -10.38 8.21
CA PHE A 23 -10.25 -9.05 8.16
C PHE A 23 -10.40 -8.37 9.51
N ASN A 24 -9.27 -7.97 10.10
CA ASN A 24 -9.29 -7.21 11.33
C ASN A 24 -8.08 -6.29 11.43
N ILE A 25 -8.30 -5.07 11.89
CA ILE A 25 -7.32 -4.03 12.14
C ILE A 25 -7.24 -3.82 13.64
N LYS A 26 -6.01 -3.76 14.18
CA LYS A 26 -5.74 -3.52 15.61
C LYS A 26 -4.74 -2.40 15.80
N GLU A 27 -4.85 -1.70 16.93
CA GLU A 27 -3.83 -0.77 17.40
C GLU A 27 -2.53 -1.56 17.66
N VAL A 28 -1.42 -1.12 17.07
CA VAL A 28 -0.09 -1.71 17.26
C VAL A 28 0.87 -0.79 17.99
N ARG A 29 0.60 0.51 17.98
CA ARG A 29 1.45 1.52 18.62
C ARG A 29 0.65 2.76 18.96
N LYS A 30 0.85 3.28 20.17
CA LYS A 30 0.30 4.56 20.61
C LYS A 30 1.31 5.35 21.40
N THR A 31 1.42 6.63 21.08
CA THR A 31 2.26 7.62 21.72
C THR A 31 1.46 8.91 21.89
N SER A 32 2.03 9.94 22.52
CA SER A 32 1.37 11.23 22.66
C SER A 32 1.13 11.97 21.33
N ARG A 33 1.85 11.59 20.26
CA ARG A 33 1.79 12.26 18.94
C ARG A 33 1.41 11.35 17.79
N MET A 34 1.22 10.07 18.05
CA MET A 34 0.99 9.10 16.98
C MET A 34 0.24 7.90 17.51
N ILE A 35 -0.76 7.47 16.75
CA ILE A 35 -1.42 6.18 16.88
C ILE A 35 -1.31 5.43 15.55
N THR A 36 -1.06 4.13 15.62
CA THR A 36 -0.88 3.28 14.44
C THR A 36 -1.74 2.05 14.59
N TYR A 37 -2.52 1.76 13.55
CA TYR A 37 -3.27 0.54 13.39
C TYR A 37 -2.76 -0.23 12.19
N ARG A 38 -2.72 -1.56 12.30
CA ARG A 38 -2.35 -2.45 11.20
C ARG A 38 -3.35 -3.59 11.10
N ASN A 39 -3.55 -4.13 9.89
CA ASN A 39 -4.29 -5.37 9.76
C ASN A 39 -3.54 -6.53 10.44
N GLU A 40 -4.29 -7.47 10.99
CA GLU A 40 -3.76 -8.76 11.39
C GLU A 40 -3.39 -9.58 10.15
N GLY A 41 -2.38 -10.44 10.29
CA GLY A 41 -1.87 -11.25 9.19
C GLY A 41 -1.32 -12.58 9.69
N THR A 42 -1.27 -13.55 8.78
CA THR A 42 -0.92 -14.95 9.05
C THR A 42 0.40 -15.37 8.40
N SER A 43 0.90 -14.59 7.43
CA SER A 43 2.18 -14.84 6.75
C SER A 43 3.11 -13.63 6.85
N LEU A 44 4.38 -13.79 6.47
CA LEU A 44 5.38 -12.73 6.51
C LEU A 44 5.66 -12.19 5.11
N ALA A 45 5.99 -10.91 5.04
CA ALA A 45 6.49 -10.26 3.83
C ALA A 45 7.49 -9.16 4.17
N LEU A 46 8.32 -8.80 3.20
CA LEU A 46 9.24 -7.69 3.31
C LEU A 46 8.63 -6.42 2.70
N ASN A 47 8.28 -5.45 3.54
CA ASN A 47 7.84 -4.12 3.11
C ASN A 47 9.08 -3.28 2.75
N ARG A 48 9.23 -2.98 1.47
CA ARG A 48 10.44 -2.43 0.84
C ARG A 48 10.43 -0.91 0.70
N PHE A 49 9.32 -0.24 1.03
CA PHE A 49 9.22 1.22 0.86
C PHE A 49 9.99 2.01 1.90
N ASP A 50 9.98 1.56 3.14
CA ASP A 50 10.72 2.22 4.20
C ASP A 50 12.17 1.72 4.25
N THR A 51 13.10 2.61 4.63
CA THR A 51 14.49 2.26 4.90
C THR A 51 14.77 2.49 6.39
N PRO A 52 15.14 1.44 7.16
CA PRO A 52 15.35 0.06 6.72
C PRO A 52 14.05 -0.66 6.34
N GLN A 53 14.16 -1.65 5.45
CA GLN A 53 13.03 -2.49 5.05
C GLN A 53 12.46 -3.22 6.28
N GLU A 54 11.14 -3.31 6.38
CA GLU A 54 10.44 -3.86 7.53
C GLU A 54 9.84 -5.24 7.19
N LYS A 55 10.06 -6.25 8.04
CA LYS A 55 9.27 -7.50 7.98
C LYS A 55 7.91 -7.27 8.61
N VAL A 56 6.85 -7.48 7.84
CA VAL A 56 5.46 -7.27 8.26
C VAL A 56 4.64 -8.55 8.16
N LYS A 57 3.57 -8.64 8.96
CA LYS A 57 2.58 -9.69 8.81
C LYS A 57 1.55 -9.28 7.76
N VAL A 58 1.27 -10.17 6.81
CA VAL A 58 0.33 -9.95 5.71
C VAL A 58 -0.87 -10.88 5.83
N LEU A 59 -2.03 -10.39 5.40
CA LEU A 59 -3.28 -11.13 5.37
C LEU A 59 -3.50 -11.72 3.98
N LYS A 60 -4.00 -12.95 3.93
CA LYS A 60 -4.40 -13.56 2.66
C LYS A 60 -5.59 -12.81 2.07
N TRP A 61 -5.49 -12.42 0.81
CA TRP A 61 -6.59 -11.72 0.16
C TRP A 61 -7.42 -12.64 -0.73
N PHE A 62 -6.83 -13.13 -1.81
CA PHE A 62 -7.35 -14.14 -2.73
C PHE A 62 -6.18 -14.79 -3.48
N ASP A 63 -6.39 -15.94 -4.12
CA ASP A 63 -5.40 -16.70 -4.91
C ASP A 63 -4.01 -16.80 -4.28
N ASP A 64 -2.99 -16.15 -4.85
CA ASP A 64 -1.62 -16.03 -4.33
C ASP A 64 -1.31 -14.60 -3.84
N TYR A 65 -2.33 -13.74 -3.74
CA TYR A 65 -2.21 -12.34 -3.31
C TYR A 65 -2.46 -12.14 -1.81
N TRP A 66 -1.76 -11.14 -1.27
CA TRP A 66 -1.76 -10.80 0.14
C TRP A 66 -1.73 -9.28 0.31
N ILE A 67 -2.23 -8.80 1.45
CA ILE A 67 -2.23 -7.37 1.75
C ILE A 67 -1.62 -7.04 3.11
N PHE A 68 -1.12 -5.82 3.19
CA PHE A 68 -0.80 -5.13 4.43
C PHE A 68 -1.42 -3.73 4.39
N LEU A 69 -2.21 -3.40 5.40
CA LEU A 69 -2.81 -2.10 5.64
C LEU A 69 -2.19 -1.50 6.90
N GLU A 70 -1.72 -0.25 6.78
CA GLU A 70 -1.33 0.59 7.91
C GLU A 70 -2.14 1.90 7.88
N LEU A 71 -2.70 2.25 9.03
CA LEU A 71 -3.37 3.52 9.30
C LEU A 71 -2.62 4.24 10.41
N ARG A 72 -2.16 5.46 10.14
CA ARG A 72 -1.46 6.29 11.12
C ARG A 72 -2.24 7.57 11.36
N GLY A 73 -2.57 7.83 12.61
CA GLY A 73 -2.96 9.16 13.08
C GLY A 73 -1.75 9.85 13.67
N ILE A 74 -1.41 11.02 13.18
CA ILE A 74 -0.27 11.80 13.65
C ILE A 74 -0.79 13.14 14.16
N SER A 75 -0.29 13.57 15.30
CA SER A 75 -0.63 14.83 15.94
C SER A 75 0.61 15.70 16.03
N ASN A 76 0.64 16.81 15.28
CA ASN A 76 1.73 17.77 15.31
C ASN A 76 1.26 19.13 15.81
N ILE A 77 2.15 19.88 16.45
CA ILE A 77 1.91 21.28 16.78
C ILE A 77 2.37 22.10 15.57
N ASN A 78 1.44 22.81 14.95
CA ASN A 78 1.78 23.80 13.95
C ASN A 78 2.38 25.02 14.66
N GLU A 79 3.67 25.26 14.48
CA GLU A 79 4.39 26.33 15.20
C GLU A 79 3.94 27.73 14.78
N THR A 80 3.47 27.90 13.54
CA THR A 80 3.01 29.18 13.00
C THR A 80 1.71 29.64 13.65
N ILE A 81 0.74 28.74 13.81
CA ILE A 81 -0.58 29.06 14.40
C ILE A 81 -0.75 28.56 15.84
N LYS A 82 0.29 27.92 16.40
CA LYS A 82 0.31 27.31 17.76
C LYS A 82 -0.89 26.41 18.04
N LYS A 83 -1.30 25.61 17.05
CA LYS A 83 -2.48 24.74 17.13
C LYS A 83 -2.08 23.27 16.91
N LEU A 84 -2.76 22.36 17.61
CA LEU A 84 -2.64 20.94 17.35
C LEU A 84 -3.36 20.60 16.04
N GLU A 85 -2.63 20.00 15.11
CA GLU A 85 -3.14 19.47 13.86
C GLU A 85 -2.99 17.96 13.85
N ASN A 86 -4.06 17.29 13.42
CA ASN A 86 -4.13 15.84 13.31
C ASN A 86 -4.24 15.47 11.85
N HIS A 87 -3.46 14.49 11.44
CA HIS A 87 -3.30 14.06 10.07
C HIS A 87 -3.31 12.56 9.99
N ILE A 88 -3.75 12.04 8.85
CA ILE A 88 -3.94 10.62 8.62
C ILE A 88 -3.13 10.19 7.42
N ASN A 89 -2.35 9.13 7.61
CA ASN A 89 -1.69 8.43 6.54
C ASN A 89 -2.29 7.01 6.43
N ILE A 90 -2.64 6.63 5.20
CA ILE A 90 -3.19 5.32 4.87
C ILE A 90 -2.27 4.68 3.84
N SER A 91 -1.80 3.47 4.14
CA SER A 91 -0.90 2.70 3.29
C SER A 91 -1.46 1.30 3.08
N LEU A 92 -1.76 0.94 1.83
CA LEU A 92 -2.17 -0.40 1.42
C LEU A 92 -1.10 -0.98 0.49
N CYS A 93 -0.37 -1.96 0.99
CA CYS A 93 0.62 -2.72 0.22
C CYS A 93 0.00 -4.02 -0.28
N VAL A 94 0.28 -4.35 -1.54
CA VAL A 94 -0.11 -5.62 -2.16
C VAL A 94 1.12 -6.48 -2.41
N PHE A 95 1.02 -7.75 -2.07
CA PHE A 95 2.07 -8.74 -2.21
C PHE A 95 1.56 -9.98 -2.94
N GLN A 96 2.49 -10.77 -3.46
CA GLN A 96 2.24 -12.05 -4.12
C GLN A 96 3.17 -13.13 -3.57
N GLY A 97 2.66 -14.35 -3.46
CA GLY A 97 3.43 -15.55 -3.18
C GLY A 97 2.56 -16.69 -2.65
N GLU A 98 3.10 -17.90 -2.71
CA GLU A 98 2.45 -19.10 -2.22
C GLU A 98 2.39 -19.10 -0.70
N THR A 99 1.42 -19.80 -0.09
CA THR A 99 1.30 -19.90 1.37
C THR A 99 2.57 -20.43 2.03
N SER A 100 3.31 -21.32 1.36
CA SER A 100 4.57 -21.89 1.82
C SER A 100 5.77 -20.94 1.78
N ASP A 101 5.69 -19.82 1.05
CA ASP A 101 6.83 -18.93 0.88
C ASP A 101 7.20 -18.23 2.20
N GLU A 102 8.49 -18.15 2.49
CA GLU A 102 8.99 -17.51 3.72
C GLU A 102 8.67 -16.01 3.78
N ASP A 103 8.79 -15.32 2.64
CA ASP A 103 8.49 -13.89 2.51
C ASP A 103 7.75 -13.64 1.18
N LYS A 104 6.62 -12.92 1.23
CA LYS A 104 5.89 -12.52 0.01
C LYS A 104 6.57 -11.35 -0.72
N TYR A 105 6.42 -11.31 -2.04
CA TYR A 105 6.98 -10.26 -2.90
C TYR A 105 6.04 -9.06 -2.96
N GLN A 106 6.53 -7.88 -2.57
CA GLN A 106 5.73 -6.65 -2.66
C GLN A 106 5.65 -6.15 -4.11
N LEU A 107 4.43 -6.00 -4.61
CA LEU A 107 4.16 -5.55 -5.98
C LEU A 107 4.06 -4.03 -6.08
N PHE A 108 3.26 -3.42 -5.21
CA PHE A 108 3.01 -1.97 -5.20
C PHE A 108 2.35 -1.56 -3.87
N ARG A 109 2.22 -0.25 -3.68
CA ARG A 109 1.50 0.37 -2.56
C ARG A 109 0.56 1.45 -3.09
N ALA A 110 -0.69 1.42 -2.62
CA ALA A 110 -1.56 2.59 -2.67
C ALA A 110 -1.37 3.39 -1.38
N GLU A 111 -1.18 4.69 -1.50
CA GLU A 111 -1.00 5.58 -0.36
C GLU A 111 -1.95 6.77 -0.46
N TRP A 112 -2.51 7.16 0.68
CA TRP A 112 -3.21 8.42 0.85
C TRP A 112 -2.67 9.12 2.09
N ASP A 113 -1.97 10.23 1.87
CA ASP A 113 -1.38 11.05 2.92
C ASP A 113 -1.87 12.49 2.76
N ASP A 114 -2.23 13.13 3.87
CA ASP A 114 -2.62 14.54 3.90
C ASP A 114 -1.44 15.48 4.19
N PHE A 115 -0.26 14.94 4.55
CA PHE A 115 1.06 15.57 4.80
C PHE A 115 1.08 16.83 5.67
N CYS A 116 -0.07 17.27 6.17
CA CYS A 116 -0.30 18.60 6.74
C CYS A 116 0.35 19.75 5.94
N ASN A 117 0.47 19.59 4.62
CA ASN A 117 1.12 20.56 3.75
C ASN A 117 0.04 21.32 2.96
N PRO A 118 -0.25 22.59 3.31
CA PRO A 118 -1.21 23.40 2.53
C PRO A 118 -0.70 23.66 1.11
N ASP A 119 0.60 23.58 0.90
CA ASP A 119 1.30 23.73 -0.38
C ASP A 119 1.66 22.36 -0.99
N GLU A 120 0.89 21.31 -0.67
CA GLU A 120 1.06 20.01 -1.32
C GLU A 120 0.92 20.18 -2.85
N ILE A 121 1.81 19.54 -3.59
CA ILE A 121 1.84 19.57 -5.05
C ILE A 121 1.82 18.15 -5.64
N HIS A 122 2.09 17.14 -4.82
CA HIS A 122 2.06 15.74 -5.20
C HIS A 122 0.64 15.20 -5.15
N SER A 123 0.30 14.33 -6.11
CA SER A 123 -1.02 13.70 -6.20
C SER A 123 -1.38 12.94 -4.92
N GLN A 124 -2.62 13.08 -4.46
CA GLN A 124 -3.16 12.35 -3.32
C GLN A 124 -4.60 11.93 -3.60
N PRO A 125 -4.97 10.64 -3.48
CA PRO A 125 -4.10 9.48 -3.23
C PRO A 125 -3.19 9.17 -4.42
N HIS A 126 -2.16 8.34 -4.21
CA HIS A 126 -1.22 7.93 -5.25
C HIS A 126 -0.72 6.49 -5.10
N TRP A 127 0.02 6.04 -6.11
CA TRP A 127 0.59 4.70 -6.19
C TRP A 127 2.12 4.77 -6.12
N HIS A 128 2.71 3.82 -5.41
CA HIS A 128 4.14 3.53 -5.51
C HIS A 128 4.35 2.15 -6.12
N ILE A 129 5.26 2.07 -7.08
CA ILE A 129 5.62 0.83 -7.79
C ILE A 129 7.01 0.41 -7.33
N THR A 130 7.15 -0.82 -6.81
CA THR A 130 8.41 -1.31 -6.20
C THR A 130 9.42 -1.87 -7.20
N SER A 131 9.05 -2.06 -8.47
CA SER A 131 9.94 -2.67 -9.47
C SER A 131 11.08 -1.72 -9.88
N SER A 132 12.31 -2.01 -9.49
CA SER A 132 13.50 -1.31 -10.00
C SER A 132 14.00 -1.97 -11.29
N GLN A 133 13.36 -1.63 -12.41
CA GLN A 133 13.73 -2.12 -13.74
C GLN A 133 15.20 -1.82 -14.11
N ALA A 134 15.80 -0.80 -13.48
CA ALA A 134 17.20 -0.43 -13.69
C ALA A 134 18.19 -1.42 -13.03
N LEU A 135 17.88 -1.91 -11.82
CA LEU A 135 18.70 -2.92 -11.15
C LEU A 135 18.66 -4.24 -11.92
N GLU A 136 17.47 -4.63 -12.37
CA GLU A 136 17.25 -5.84 -13.15
C GLU A 136 18.07 -5.85 -14.46
N LYS A 137 18.01 -4.76 -15.25
CA LYS A 137 18.82 -4.63 -16.48
C LYS A 137 20.32 -4.73 -16.19
N THR A 138 20.77 -4.14 -15.08
CA THR A 138 22.17 -4.19 -14.66
C THR A 138 22.57 -5.63 -14.32
N PHE A 139 21.79 -6.34 -13.51
CA PHE A 139 22.05 -7.73 -13.15
C PHE A 139 22.06 -8.68 -14.37
N VAL A 140 21.11 -8.53 -15.28
CA VAL A 140 21.07 -9.32 -16.53
C VAL A 140 22.31 -9.02 -17.38
N SER A 141 22.69 -7.75 -17.56
CA SER A 141 23.89 -7.39 -18.33
C SER A 141 25.18 -7.94 -17.71
N TYR A 142 25.29 -7.96 -16.38
CA TYR A 142 26.42 -8.58 -15.69
C TYR A 142 26.43 -10.10 -15.87
N ALA A 143 25.29 -10.77 -15.71
CA ALA A 143 25.20 -12.23 -15.88
C ALA A 143 25.58 -12.67 -17.29
N ILE A 144 25.15 -11.93 -18.32
CA ILE A 144 25.54 -12.16 -19.72
C ILE A 144 27.04 -11.91 -19.92
N GLY A 145 27.59 -10.83 -19.35
CA GLY A 145 29.02 -10.51 -19.42
C GLY A 145 29.94 -11.57 -18.79
N PHE A 146 29.41 -12.40 -17.88
CA PHE A 146 30.11 -13.52 -17.26
C PHE A 146 29.71 -14.90 -17.82
N ASP A 147 28.99 -14.95 -18.95
CA ASP A 147 28.53 -16.16 -19.64
C ASP A 147 27.69 -17.12 -18.75
N LYS A 148 26.95 -16.56 -17.78
CA LYS A 148 26.06 -17.30 -16.89
C LYS A 148 24.65 -17.40 -17.46
N LYS A 149 24.50 -17.99 -18.65
CA LYS A 149 23.18 -18.14 -19.32
C LYS A 149 22.14 -18.86 -18.46
N ASP A 150 22.52 -19.94 -17.78
CA ASP A 150 21.62 -20.69 -16.90
C ASP A 150 21.01 -19.82 -15.79
N PHE A 151 21.76 -18.80 -15.32
CA PHE A 151 21.27 -17.86 -14.32
C PHE A 151 20.28 -16.84 -14.90
N VAL A 152 20.49 -16.42 -16.14
CA VAL A 152 19.53 -15.57 -16.86
C VAL A 152 18.24 -16.34 -17.10
N ASP A 153 18.32 -17.60 -17.53
CA ASP A 153 17.15 -18.44 -17.75
C ASP A 153 16.36 -18.69 -16.45
N LEU A 154 17.07 -18.92 -15.33
CA LEU A 154 16.44 -19.01 -14.01
C LEU A 154 15.74 -17.69 -13.64
N LEU A 155 16.38 -16.55 -13.86
CA LEU A 155 15.79 -15.24 -13.57
C LEU A 155 14.52 -14.99 -14.43
N GLU A 156 14.55 -15.33 -15.70
CA GLU A 156 13.37 -15.21 -16.59
C GLU A 156 12.24 -16.15 -16.15
N ASN A 157 12.55 -17.38 -15.73
CA ASN A 157 11.56 -18.29 -15.18
C ASN A 157 10.94 -17.75 -13.88
N GLU A 158 11.73 -17.17 -12.97
CA GLU A 158 11.19 -16.54 -11.75
C GLU A 158 10.32 -15.31 -12.08
N LYS A 159 10.67 -14.51 -13.09
CA LYS A 159 9.82 -13.40 -13.54
C LYS A 159 8.46 -13.86 -14.04
N GLN A 160 8.39 -15.02 -14.71
CA GLN A 160 7.10 -15.55 -15.17
C GLN A 160 6.18 -15.97 -14.02
N ARG A 161 6.72 -16.19 -12.81
CA ARG A 161 5.94 -16.52 -11.61
C ARG A 161 5.43 -15.28 -10.88
N VAL A 162 6.08 -14.14 -11.05
CA VAL A 162 5.68 -12.87 -10.44
C VAL A 162 4.78 -12.10 -11.41
N PHE A 163 3.69 -11.57 -10.89
CA PHE A 163 2.76 -10.75 -11.63
C PHE A 163 3.48 -9.51 -12.19
N ASP A 164 3.34 -9.29 -13.51
CA ASP A 164 3.90 -8.11 -14.17
C ASP A 164 3.03 -6.89 -13.87
N VAL A 165 3.46 -6.10 -12.88
CA VAL A 165 2.78 -4.86 -12.44
C VAL A 165 2.51 -3.88 -13.59
N LYS A 166 3.24 -3.97 -14.71
CA LYS A 166 2.97 -3.17 -15.92
C LYS A 166 1.61 -3.45 -16.56
N LYS A 167 0.98 -4.59 -16.24
CA LYS A 167 -0.34 -4.98 -16.75
C LYS A 167 -1.50 -4.30 -16.02
N ILE A 168 -1.24 -3.70 -14.84
CA ILE A 168 -2.28 -3.01 -14.06
C ILE A 168 -2.56 -1.64 -14.67
N HIS A 169 -3.84 -1.37 -14.89
CA HIS A 169 -4.31 -0.01 -15.15
C HIS A 169 -4.60 0.67 -13.82
N PHE A 170 -3.67 1.50 -13.37
CA PHE A 170 -3.82 2.24 -12.12
C PHE A 170 -4.85 3.36 -12.28
N ALA A 171 -5.98 3.25 -11.57
CA ALA A 171 -6.97 4.30 -11.53
C ALA A 171 -6.36 5.58 -10.94
N MET A 172 -6.59 6.70 -11.64
CA MET A 172 -6.16 8.03 -11.22
C MET A 172 -7.36 8.76 -10.59
N ASN A 173 -7.13 9.49 -9.50
CA ASN A 173 -8.22 10.18 -8.78
C ASN A 173 -8.30 11.69 -9.08
N GLY A 174 -7.47 12.24 -9.98
CA GLY A 174 -7.52 13.68 -10.28
C GLY A 174 -8.80 14.11 -11.00
N ASN A 175 -9.40 15.22 -10.58
CA ASN A 175 -10.68 15.70 -11.11
C ASN A 175 -10.53 16.93 -12.05
N TRP A 176 -9.55 16.88 -12.95
CA TRP A 176 -9.25 17.99 -13.88
C TRP A 176 -10.39 18.31 -14.85
N SER A 177 -11.26 17.34 -15.15
CA SER A 177 -12.44 17.58 -16.00
C SER A 177 -13.39 18.63 -15.44
N ASN A 178 -13.41 18.77 -14.10
CA ASN A 178 -14.16 19.80 -13.38
C ASN A 178 -13.27 20.98 -12.94
N SER A 179 -12.06 21.13 -13.52
CA SER A 179 -11.05 22.11 -13.12
C SER A 179 -10.62 22.00 -11.65
N GLU A 180 -10.74 20.81 -11.07
CA GLU A 180 -10.24 20.51 -9.73
C GLU A 180 -8.80 19.95 -9.79
N THR A 181 -8.22 19.74 -8.62
CA THR A 181 -6.85 19.27 -8.43
C THR A 181 -6.78 17.73 -8.34
N ASN A 182 -5.56 17.21 -8.40
CA ASN A 182 -5.15 15.84 -8.09
C ASN A 182 -4.90 15.62 -6.59
N ILE A 183 -5.15 16.62 -5.75
CA ILE A 183 -4.91 16.58 -4.30
C ILE A 183 -6.26 16.51 -3.59
N HIS A 184 -6.56 15.36 -3.03
CA HIS A 184 -7.77 15.12 -2.26
C HIS A 184 -7.42 14.97 -0.77
N LYS A 185 -8.03 15.79 0.09
CA LYS A 185 -7.77 15.76 1.54
C LYS A 185 -8.54 14.62 2.22
N ILE A 186 -7.96 14.08 3.28
CA ILE A 186 -8.61 13.12 4.19
C ILE A 186 -9.38 13.92 5.26
N ASP A 187 -10.55 14.43 4.90
CA ASP A 187 -11.38 15.30 5.76
C ASP A 187 -12.67 14.63 6.28
N SER A 188 -12.93 13.38 5.87
CA SER A 188 -14.13 12.62 6.21
C SER A 188 -13.86 11.11 6.22
N GLU A 189 -14.37 10.42 7.24
CA GLU A 189 -14.36 8.94 7.33
C GLU A 189 -15.07 8.31 6.13
N GLU A 190 -16.18 8.90 5.68
CA GLU A 190 -16.95 8.38 4.56
C GLU A 190 -16.12 8.37 3.26
N LYS A 191 -15.31 9.42 3.03
CA LYS A 191 -14.40 9.46 1.87
C LYS A 191 -13.35 8.37 1.95
N VAL A 192 -12.77 8.14 3.12
CA VAL A 192 -11.79 7.07 3.33
C VAL A 192 -12.42 5.70 3.07
N LEU A 193 -13.62 5.44 3.60
CA LEU A 193 -14.32 4.18 3.38
C LEU A 193 -14.64 3.96 1.90
N LYS A 194 -15.14 4.99 1.20
CA LYS A 194 -15.39 4.93 -0.25
C LYS A 194 -14.12 4.64 -1.04
N TRP A 195 -13.03 5.32 -0.70
CA TRP A 195 -11.73 5.09 -1.33
C TRP A 195 -11.23 3.68 -1.07
N TRP A 196 -11.27 3.21 0.18
CA TRP A 196 -10.85 1.87 0.58
C TRP A 196 -11.62 0.77 -0.16
N PHE A 197 -12.94 0.80 -0.15
CA PHE A 197 -13.73 -0.22 -0.85
C PHE A 197 -13.63 -0.10 -2.37
N GLY A 198 -13.52 1.12 -2.89
CA GLY A 198 -13.29 1.36 -4.31
C GLY A 198 -11.95 0.78 -4.77
N ILE A 199 -10.88 1.03 -4.01
CA ILE A 199 -9.53 0.60 -4.39
C ILE A 199 -9.35 -0.92 -4.25
N LEU A 200 -9.94 -1.56 -3.24
CA LEU A 200 -9.95 -3.02 -3.13
C LEU A 200 -10.62 -3.67 -4.36
N ASN A 201 -11.80 -3.20 -4.75
CA ASN A 201 -12.50 -3.72 -5.93
C ASN A 201 -11.71 -3.48 -7.22
N HIS A 202 -11.15 -2.28 -7.38
CA HIS A 202 -10.35 -1.93 -8.54
C HIS A 202 -9.11 -2.82 -8.67
N ILE A 203 -8.32 -2.93 -7.59
CA ILE A 203 -7.11 -3.75 -7.59
C ILE A 203 -7.44 -5.20 -7.88
N ARG A 204 -8.47 -5.78 -7.24
CA ARG A 204 -8.88 -7.15 -7.50
C ARG A 204 -9.25 -7.35 -8.98
N THR A 205 -10.01 -6.43 -9.55
CA THR A 205 -10.38 -6.48 -10.98
C THR A 205 -9.16 -6.40 -11.90
N GLU A 206 -8.11 -5.66 -11.54
CA GLU A 206 -6.89 -5.57 -12.35
C GLU A 206 -5.95 -6.78 -12.17
N LEU A 207 -6.01 -7.46 -11.02
CA LEU A 207 -5.19 -8.65 -10.73
C LEU A 207 -5.83 -9.96 -11.20
N ASP A 208 -7.17 -10.03 -11.27
CA ASP A 208 -7.93 -11.20 -11.75
C ASP A 208 -7.99 -11.29 -13.30
N LYS A 209 -7.35 -10.37 -14.03
CA LYS A 209 -7.30 -10.32 -15.50
C LYS A 209 -6.17 -11.18 -16.08
#